data_AF-A0A7W0JFG6-F1
#
_entry.id   AF-A0A7W0JFG6-F1
#
_cell.length_a   1.000
_cell.length_b   1.000
_cell.length_c   1.000
_cell.angle_alpha   90.00
_cell.angle_beta   90.00
_cell.angle_gamma   90.00
#
_symmetry.space_group_name_H-M   'P 1'
#
loop_
_entity.id
_entity.type
_entity.pdbx_description
1 polymer ?
#
loop_
_entity_poly.entity_id
_entity_poly.type
_entity_poly.pdbx_seq_one_letter_code
_entity_poly.pdbx_strand_id
1 'polypeptide(L)'
;MSEWPLPIAVIAGEQDAGINNDYIIQEVKFKNLWREKVHVISNAGHAVFIDQSVEFNNMSNSFKKFFESKCKTNVPFNSMKNNALD
;
A
#
# COMPACT_ATOMS: atom_id res chain seq x y z
N MET A 1 -8.45 -18.74 2.46
CA MET A 1 -7.48 -17.64 2.28
C MET A 1 -8.24 -16.33 2.38
N SER A 2 -7.70 -15.31 3.04
CA SER A 2 -8.33 -13.99 3.08
C SER A 2 -8.37 -13.44 1.65
N GLU A 3 -9.57 -13.25 1.09
CA GLU A 3 -9.76 -12.68 -0.24
C GLU A 3 -9.98 -11.18 -0.12
N TRP A 4 -8.89 -10.43 0.06
CA TRP A 4 -8.93 -8.98 -0.11
C TRP A 4 -8.93 -8.67 -1.61
N PRO A 5 -9.95 -8.02 -2.18
CA PRO A 5 -10.04 -7.84 -3.63
C PRO A 5 -9.33 -6.57 -4.13
N LEU A 6 -8.98 -5.64 -3.24
CA LEU A 6 -8.40 -4.34 -3.59
C LEU A 6 -6.89 -4.39 -3.59
N PRO A 7 -6.16 -3.58 -4.38
CA PRO A 7 -4.70 -3.56 -4.34
C PRO A 7 -4.10 -3.39 -2.94
N ILE A 8 -2.99 -4.09 -2.66
CA ILE A 8 -2.25 -4.02 -1.39
C ILE A 8 -0.84 -3.53 -1.67
N ALA A 9 -0.39 -2.51 -0.94
CA ALA A 9 1.03 -2.16 -0.87
C ALA A 9 1.59 -2.64 0.47
N VAL A 10 2.65 -3.46 0.42
CA VAL A 10 3.46 -3.79 1.59
C VAL A 10 4.77 -3.03 1.44
N ILE A 11 5.07 -2.17 2.41
CA ILE A 11 6.27 -1.33 2.44
C ILE A 11 7.00 -1.63 3.75
N ALA A 12 8.26 -2.02 3.65
CA ALA A 12 9.11 -2.36 4.79
C ALA A 12 10.41 -1.54 4.77
N GLY A 13 11.01 -1.33 5.93
CA GLY A 13 12.34 -0.75 6.05
C GLY A 13 13.40 -1.84 5.98
N GLU A 14 14.45 -1.63 5.21
CA GLU A 14 15.56 -2.57 5.03
C GLU A 14 16.18 -3.04 6.36
N GLN A 15 16.20 -2.17 7.36
CA GLN A 15 16.88 -2.35 8.65
C GLN A 15 15.89 -2.55 9.80
N ASP A 16 14.64 -2.93 9.52
CA ASP A 16 13.62 -3.19 10.53
C ASP A 16 14.04 -4.38 11.43
N ALA A 17 14.24 -4.11 12.73
CA ALA A 17 14.60 -5.11 13.72
C ALA A 17 13.38 -5.84 14.34
N GLY A 18 12.18 -5.29 14.16
CA GLY A 18 10.93 -5.85 14.68
C GLY A 18 10.26 -6.84 13.73
N ILE A 19 10.65 -6.85 12.44
CA ILE A 19 10.07 -7.69 11.40
C ILE A 19 11.17 -8.47 10.67
N ASN A 20 10.92 -9.74 10.36
CA ASN A 20 11.83 -10.52 9.52
C ASN A 20 11.61 -10.17 8.05
N ASN A 21 12.53 -9.37 7.48
CA ASN A 21 12.48 -8.95 6.09
C ASN A 21 12.57 -10.11 5.09
N ASP A 22 13.37 -11.13 5.37
CA ASP A 22 13.47 -12.31 4.51
C ASP A 22 12.12 -13.04 4.42
N TYR A 23 11.45 -13.21 5.56
CA TYR A 23 10.13 -13.81 5.62
C TYR A 23 9.12 -13.01 4.80
N ILE A 24 9.01 -11.69 4.99
CA ILE A 24 7.98 -10.92 4.27
C ILE A 24 8.25 -10.90 2.76
N ILE A 25 9.51 -10.80 2.32
CA ILE A 25 9.87 -10.76 0.89
C ILE A 25 9.56 -12.13 0.23
N GLN A 26 9.82 -13.22 0.95
CA GLN A 26 9.68 -14.57 0.41
C GLN A 26 8.24 -15.09 0.52
N GLU A 27 7.55 -14.86 1.64
CA GLU A 27 6.30 -15.54 1.97
C GLU A 27 5.04 -14.69 1.73
N VAL A 28 5.15 -13.36 1.67
CA VAL A 28 3.98 -12.51 1.39
C VAL A 28 3.65 -12.58 -0.10
N LYS A 29 2.65 -13.41 -0.43
CA LYS A 29 2.21 -13.69 -1.81
C LYS A 29 0.76 -13.32 -2.09
N PHE A 30 0.32 -12.14 -1.65
CA PHE A 30 -1.02 -11.67 -2.03
C PHE A 30 -1.13 -11.51 -3.55
N LYS A 31 -2.20 -12.03 -4.16
CA LYS A 31 -2.43 -11.98 -5.62
C LYS A 31 -2.52 -10.56 -6.17
N ASN A 32 -2.81 -9.61 -5.30
CA ASN A 32 -3.10 -8.20 -5.55
C ASN A 32 -2.05 -7.26 -4.95
N LEU A 33 -0.81 -7.74 -4.74
CA LEU A 33 0.30 -6.88 -4.39
C LEU A 33 0.54 -5.82 -5.48
N TRP A 34 0.73 -4.58 -5.06
CA TRP A 34 1.08 -3.49 -5.95
C TRP A 34 2.46 -3.75 -6.56
N ARG A 35 2.51 -3.80 -7.90
CA ARG A 35 3.69 -4.21 -8.68
C ARG A 35 4.18 -5.61 -8.35
N GLU A 36 3.29 -6.48 -7.86
CA GLU A 36 3.56 -7.90 -7.62
C GLU A 36 4.70 -8.19 -6.64
N LYS A 37 4.98 -7.24 -5.73
CA LYS A 37 6.09 -7.36 -4.76
C LYS A 37 5.86 -6.60 -3.46
N VAL A 38 6.64 -6.98 -2.45
CA VAL A 38 6.94 -6.13 -1.29
C VAL A 38 7.94 -5.06 -1.72
N HIS A 39 7.78 -3.84 -1.20
CA HIS A 39 8.69 -2.73 -1.44
C HIS A 39 9.54 -2.49 -0.20
N VAL A 40 10.86 -2.43 -0.38
CA VAL A 40 11.81 -2.20 0.71
C VAL A 40 12.39 -0.80 0.52
N ILE A 41 12.38 0.00 1.59
CA ILE A 41 13.02 1.32 1.62
C ILE A 41 14.39 1.17 2.28
N SER A 42 15.44 1.57 1.55
CA SER A 42 16.82 1.53 2.05
C SER A 42 17.03 2.52 3.19
N ASN A 43 17.93 2.18 4.12
CA ASN A 43 18.27 3.03 5.27
C ASN A 43 17.05 3.44 6.13
N ALA A 44 16.04 2.56 6.23
CA ALA A 44 14.88 2.73 7.10
C ALA A 44 14.73 1.53 8.03
N GLY A 45 14.35 1.77 9.28
CA GLY A 45 13.94 0.76 10.23
C GLY A 45 12.43 0.52 10.20
N HIS A 46 11.86 0.24 11.37
CA HIS A 46 10.44 -0.10 11.48
C HIS A 46 9.50 1.05 11.06
N ALA A 47 9.82 2.26 11.50
CA ALA A 47 9.00 3.44 11.25
C ALA A 47 9.41 4.12 9.93
N VAL A 48 9.20 3.45 8.80
CA VAL A 48 9.61 3.91 7.45
C VAL A 48 9.15 5.33 7.10
N PHE A 49 7.99 5.74 7.60
CA PHE A 49 7.42 7.07 7.38
C PHE A 49 8.11 8.17 8.20
N ILE A 50 8.80 7.80 9.28
CA ILE A 50 9.65 8.70 10.09
C ILE A 50 11.06 8.72 9.48
N ASP A 51 11.67 7.55 9.29
CA ASP A 51 13.08 7.41 8.91
C ASP A 51 13.36 7.94 7.50
N GLN A 52 12.48 7.64 6.54
CA GLN A 52 12.63 7.98 5.12
C GLN A 52 11.35 8.61 4.58
N SER A 53 10.88 9.68 5.23
CA SER A 53 9.60 10.34 4.94
C SER A 53 9.42 10.72 3.46
N VAL A 54 10.47 11.22 2.79
CA VAL A 54 10.41 11.59 1.36
C VAL A 54 10.14 10.38 0.47
N GLU A 55 10.90 9.31 0.67
CA GLU A 55 10.78 8.09 -0.13
C GLU A 55 9.44 7.39 0.14
N PHE A 56 9.06 7.29 1.42
CA PHE A 56 7.75 6.77 1.82
C PHE A 56 6.61 7.57 1.18
N ASN A 57 6.65 8.90 1.22
CA ASN A 57 5.61 9.75 0.64
C ASN A 57 5.54 9.60 -0.89
N ASN A 58 6.67 9.53 -1.57
CA ASN A 58 6.72 9.27 -3.01
C ASN A 58 6.07 7.92 -3.36
N MET A 59 6.37 6.89 -2.57
CA MET A 59 5.81 5.56 -2.75
C MET A 59 4.31 5.52 -2.45
N SER A 60 3.87 6.13 -1.35
CA SER A 60 2.47 6.24 -0.96
C SER A 60 1.63 7.00 -2.01
N ASN A 61 2.15 8.12 -2.53
CA ASN A 61 1.51 8.85 -3.62
C ASN A 61 1.41 8.03 -4.91
N SER A 62 2.43 7.25 -5.22
CA SER A 62 2.43 6.36 -6.39
C SER A 62 1.41 5.23 -6.24
N PHE A 63 1.33 4.63 -5.05
CA PHE A 63 0.32 3.62 -4.74
C PHE A 63 -1.08 4.21 -4.78
N LYS A 64 -1.32 5.41 -4.23
CA LYS A 64 -2.61 6.09 -4.29
C LYS A 64 -3.11 6.24 -5.73
N LYS A 65 -2.26 6.75 -6.63
CA LYS A 65 -2.60 6.89 -8.07
C LYS A 65 -2.94 5.54 -8.71
N PHE A 66 -2.15 4.50 -8.40
CA PHE A 66 -2.42 3.14 -8.88
C PHE A 66 -3.75 2.60 -8.35
N PHE A 67 -3.98 2.72 -7.04
CA PHE A 67 -5.19 2.28 -6.37
C PHE A 67 -6.42 2.95 -6.97
N GLU A 68 -6.41 4.28 -7.14
CA GLU A 68 -7.49 5.01 -7.79
C GLU A 68 -7.72 4.53 -9.22
N SER A 69 -6.67 4.24 -10.00
CA SER A 69 -6.82 3.73 -11.37
C SER A 69 -7.52 2.36 -11.41
N LYS A 70 -7.26 1.50 -10.42
CA LYS A 70 -7.86 0.16 -10.32
C LYS A 70 -9.26 0.17 -9.72
N CYS A 71 -9.57 1.14 -8.88
CA CYS A 71 -10.89 1.30 -8.27
C CYS A 71 -11.87 2.06 -9.18
N LYS A 72 -11.40 3.04 -9.96
CA LYS A 72 -12.23 3.75 -10.96
C LYS A 72 -12.72 2.84 -12.09
N THR A 73 -12.04 1.73 -12.35
CA THR A 73 -12.49 0.71 -13.32
C THR A 73 -13.52 -0.27 -12.76
N ASN A 74 -13.76 -0.31 -11.45
CA ASN A 74 -14.59 -1.35 -10.80
C ASN A 74 -15.75 -0.84 -9.93
N VAL A 75 -16.04 0.46 -9.87
CA VAL A 75 -17.29 0.98 -9.27
C VAL A 75 -17.69 2.26 -10.02
N PRO A 76 -18.91 2.36 -10.61
CA PRO A 76 -19.42 3.67 -11.02
C PRO A 76 -19.56 4.51 -9.75
N PHE A 77 -18.83 5.63 -9.68
CA PHE A 77 -19.01 6.64 -8.65
C PHE A 77 -20.38 7.29 -8.86
N ASN A 78 -21.45 6.65 -8.39
CA ASN A 78 -22.80 7.20 -8.46
C ASN A 78 -23.26 7.63 -7.06
N SER A 79 -23.25 8.96 -6.90
CA SER A 79 -24.06 9.79 -6.02
C SER A 79 -24.27 9.37 -4.56
N MET A 80 -23.52 10.01 -3.65
CA MET A 80 -24.16 10.65 -2.51
C MET A 80 -24.28 12.14 -2.82
N LYS A 81 -25.30 12.49 -3.63
CA LYS A 81 -25.96 13.79 -3.54
C LYS A 81 -27.21 13.59 -2.69
N ASN A 82 -27.45 14.54 -1.80
CA ASN A 82 -28.68 14.78 -1.03
C ASN A 82 -28.82 13.99 0.28
N ASN A 83 -28.51 14.65 1.40
CA ASN A 83 -29.53 15.23 2.29
C ASN A 83 -28.84 15.87 3.50
N ALA A 84 -28.63 17.18 3.43
CA ALA A 84 -28.33 18.01 4.59
C ALA A 84 -29.08 19.32 4.43
N LEU A 85 -30.41 19.25 4.58
CA LEU A 85 -31.30 20.32 5.03
C LEU A 85 -32.59 19.62 5.49
N ASP A 86 -32.71 19.44 6.80
CA ASP A 86 -33.94 19.54 7.60
C ASP A 86 -33.51 19.93 9.03
#